data_AF-A0A4V1IX33-F1
#
_entry.id   AF-A0A4V1IX33-F1
#
_cell.length_a   1.000
_cell.length_b   1.000
_cell.length_c   1.000
_cell.angle_alpha   90.00
_cell.angle_beta   90.00
_cell.angle_gamma   90.00
#
_symmetry.space_group_name_H-M   'P 1'
#
loop_
_entity.id
_entity.type
_entity.pdbx_description
1 polymer ?
#
loop_
_entity_poly.entity_id
_entity_poly.type
_entity_poly.pdbx_seq_one_letter_code
_entity_poly.pdbx_strand_id
1 'polypeptide(L)'
;MRFASLLGTAAAITAFAALAFVGTFSDALSVHPLPDSAVPDVPQPSIASQASFAPATAEDLAALADYSVNHIQISPSFAVIKPEGTYLYYGKGHHGHTSLIKLSDGNGGASLRVRVLPDPISGKIYGAEVTDYSQGKRVSGIPTLIEPFYVPSKENATSYKIRTAKGQILVNFDESSGSSRANVVLLPSGRSFSLRNTEPWDGKEIKFVSSLEAGNA
;
A
#
# COMPACT_ATOMS: atom_id res chain seq x y z
N MET A 1 -22.75 -41.32 -33.60
CA MET A 1 -21.95 -40.69 -34.67
C MET A 1 -20.69 -40.15 -34.04
N ARG A 2 -19.52 -40.60 -34.50
CA ARG A 2 -18.20 -40.23 -33.99
C ARG A 2 -17.59 -39.21 -34.96
N PHE A 3 -17.18 -38.05 -34.47
CA PHE A 3 -16.36 -37.12 -35.24
C PHE A 3 -14.99 -37.04 -34.57
N ALA A 4 -13.98 -37.56 -35.29
CA ALA A 4 -12.58 -37.31 -35.04
C ALA A 4 -12.12 -36.14 -35.93
N SER A 5 -11.38 -35.20 -35.35
CA SER A 5 -10.52 -34.22 -36.04
C SER A 5 -9.30 -34.08 -35.14
N LEU A 6 -8.14 -34.66 -35.43
CA LEU A 6 -7.24 -34.55 -36.60
C LEU A 6 -6.54 -33.20 -36.68
N LEU A 7 -5.39 -33.17 -35.99
CA LEU A 7 -4.11 -32.56 -36.35
C LEU A 7 -4.06 -31.11 -36.83
N GLY A 8 -3.23 -30.33 -36.12
CA GLY A 8 -2.40 -29.32 -36.75
C GLY A 8 -1.99 -28.19 -35.82
N THR A 9 -0.85 -28.34 -35.13
CA THR A 9 -0.16 -27.17 -34.58
C THR A 9 1.33 -27.30 -34.80
N ALA A 10 1.82 -26.41 -35.68
CA ALA A 10 3.20 -26.25 -36.07
C ALA A 10 4.06 -25.82 -34.88
N ALA A 11 5.21 -26.48 -34.69
CA ALA A 11 6.25 -26.03 -33.79
C ALA A 11 7.05 -24.91 -34.46
N ALA A 12 6.86 -23.67 -34.00
CA ALA A 12 7.75 -22.56 -34.35
C ALA A 12 8.93 -22.56 -33.36
N ILE A 13 10.10 -22.96 -33.85
CA ILE A 13 11.36 -22.87 -33.11
C ILE A 13 11.87 -21.44 -33.25
N THR A 14 11.65 -20.60 -32.24
CA THR A 14 12.28 -19.28 -32.13
C THR A 14 13.69 -19.44 -31.57
N ALA A 15 14.69 -19.15 -32.39
CA ALA A 15 16.09 -19.07 -32.01
C ALA A 15 16.33 -17.87 -31.07
N PHE A 16 16.87 -18.13 -29.89
CA PHE A 16 17.37 -17.09 -28.98
C PHE A 16 18.82 -16.77 -29.34
N ALA A 17 19.07 -15.55 -29.81
CA ALA A 17 20.41 -14.99 -29.90
C ALA A 17 20.85 -14.52 -28.51
N ALA A 18 21.91 -15.14 -27.99
CA ALA A 18 22.55 -14.73 -26.74
C ALA A 18 23.45 -13.51 -26.99
N LEU A 19 23.06 -12.36 -26.46
CA LEU A 19 23.90 -11.16 -26.36
C LEU A 19 24.62 -11.20 -25.01
N ALA A 20 25.90 -11.60 -25.02
CA ALA A 20 26.77 -11.48 -23.87
C ALA A 20 27.30 -10.03 -23.79
N PHE A 21 26.89 -9.29 -22.75
CA PHE A 21 27.54 -8.04 -22.37
C PHE A 21 28.68 -8.35 -21.40
N VAL A 22 29.92 -8.25 -21.90
CA VAL A 22 31.13 -8.24 -21.07
C VAL A 22 31.40 -6.79 -20.69
N GLY A 23 31.04 -6.42 -19.46
CA GLY A 23 31.41 -5.15 -18.84
C GLY A 23 32.59 -5.34 -17.90
N THR A 24 33.75 -4.80 -18.28
CA THR A 24 34.95 -4.67 -17.46
C THR A 24 34.72 -3.65 -16.34
N PHE A 25 34.93 -4.04 -15.08
CA PHE A 25 35.02 -3.10 -13.97
C PHE A 25 36.47 -2.62 -13.85
N SER A 26 36.66 -1.32 -14.07
CA SER A 26 37.92 -0.61 -13.85
C SER A 26 38.19 -0.35 -12.37
N ASP A 27 39.48 -0.16 -12.11
CA ASP A 27 40.22 -0.26 -10.87
C ASP A 27 39.78 0.54 -9.64
N ALA A 28 40.26 -0.02 -8.53
CA ALA A 28 40.33 0.53 -7.19
C ALA A 28 41.05 1.89 -7.14
N LEU A 29 40.34 2.91 -6.66
CA LEU A 29 40.96 4.08 -6.04
C LEU A 29 41.17 3.77 -4.55
N SER A 30 42.44 3.51 -4.21
CA SER A 30 42.94 3.43 -2.85
C SER A 30 42.74 4.78 -2.16
N VAL A 31 41.84 4.83 -1.18
CA VAL A 31 41.65 6.02 -0.33
C VAL A 31 42.62 5.92 0.84
N HIS A 32 43.53 6.89 0.93
CA HIS A 32 44.45 7.11 2.05
C HIS A 32 43.67 7.35 3.36
N PRO A 33 44.09 6.76 4.50
CA PRO A 33 43.56 7.16 5.81
C PRO A 33 44.10 8.56 6.17
N LEU A 34 43.20 9.51 6.38
CA LEU A 34 43.53 10.82 6.97
C LEU A 34 43.74 10.66 8.49
N PRO A 35 44.65 11.45 9.09
CA PRO A 35 44.94 11.40 10.52
C PRO A 35 43.77 11.91 11.37
N ASP A 36 43.65 11.33 12.56
CA ASP A 36 42.69 11.66 13.63
C ASP A 36 42.60 13.18 13.87
N SER A 37 41.56 13.79 13.30
CA SER A 37 41.17 15.14 13.62
C SER A 37 40.26 15.06 14.83
N ALA A 38 40.76 15.47 16.00
CA ALA A 38 39.98 15.65 17.22
C ALA A 38 38.79 16.59 16.93
N VAL A 39 37.61 16.01 16.72
CA VAL A 39 36.37 16.75 16.51
C VAL A 39 35.94 17.29 17.88
N PRO A 40 35.77 18.61 18.04
CA PRO A 40 35.19 19.17 19.25
C PRO A 40 33.78 18.60 19.45
N ASP A 41 33.51 18.17 20.68
CA ASP A 41 32.25 17.58 21.13
C ASP A 41 31.09 18.54 20.84
N VAL A 42 30.47 18.39 19.66
CA VAL A 42 29.31 19.17 19.26
C VAL A 42 28.14 18.65 20.07
N PRO A 43 27.45 19.48 20.88
CA PRO A 43 26.29 19.06 21.65
C PRO A 43 25.31 18.34 20.74
N GLN A 44 25.20 17.02 20.92
CA GLN A 44 24.32 16.18 20.15
C GLN A 44 22.89 16.71 20.37
N PRO A 45 22.20 17.24 19.36
CA PRO A 45 20.84 17.74 19.53
C PRO A 45 20.01 16.57 20.04
N SER A 46 19.49 16.71 21.26
CA SER A 46 18.68 15.70 21.92
C SER A 46 17.55 15.34 20.98
N ILE A 47 17.63 14.12 20.45
CA ILE A 47 16.75 13.62 19.40
C ILE A 47 15.34 13.58 19.99
N ALA A 48 14.49 14.44 19.43
CA ALA A 48 13.04 14.50 19.48
C ALA A 48 12.38 13.80 20.69
N SER A 49 11.84 14.60 21.61
CA SER A 49 10.72 14.17 22.46
C SER A 49 9.73 13.40 21.59
N GLN A 50 9.53 12.11 21.87
CA GLN A 50 8.43 11.34 21.30
C GLN A 50 7.16 12.17 21.53
N ALA A 51 6.63 12.75 20.47
CA ALA A 51 5.39 13.52 20.56
C ALA A 51 4.33 12.56 21.11
N SER A 52 3.82 12.85 22.30
CA SER A 52 2.75 12.06 22.90
C SER A 52 1.49 12.29 22.06
N PHE A 53 1.06 11.29 21.32
CA PHE A 53 -0.18 11.36 20.55
C PHE A 53 -1.37 11.21 21.49
N ALA A 54 -2.23 12.23 21.55
CA ALA A 54 -3.49 12.14 22.29
C ALA A 54 -4.38 11.02 21.70
N PRO A 55 -5.21 10.34 22.50
CA PRO A 55 -6.22 9.43 21.98
C PRO A 55 -7.16 10.15 20.99
N ALA A 56 -7.57 9.47 19.92
CA ALA A 56 -8.48 10.03 18.93
C ALA A 56 -9.80 10.51 19.54
N THR A 57 -10.20 11.73 19.20
CA THR A 57 -11.54 12.27 19.48
C THR A 57 -12.51 11.93 18.33
N ALA A 58 -13.82 12.14 18.52
CA ALA A 58 -14.80 11.96 17.45
C ALA A 58 -14.52 12.88 16.24
N GLU A 59 -14.04 14.09 16.48
CA GLU A 59 -13.66 15.03 15.42
C GLU A 59 -12.44 14.56 14.63
N ASP A 60 -11.50 13.87 15.28
CA ASP A 60 -10.32 13.29 14.62
C ASP A 60 -10.71 12.13 13.71
N LEU A 61 -11.64 11.28 14.18
CA LEU A 61 -12.18 10.17 13.38
C LEU A 61 -12.96 10.67 12.16
N ALA A 62 -13.77 11.72 12.32
CA ALA A 62 -14.47 12.36 11.21
C ALA A 62 -13.49 12.97 10.19
N ALA A 63 -12.42 13.60 10.66
CA ALA A 63 -11.37 14.12 9.79
C ALA A 63 -10.61 13.01 9.06
N LEU A 64 -10.33 11.89 9.73
CA LEU A 64 -9.72 10.72 9.10
C LEU A 64 -10.60 10.14 7.99
N ALA A 65 -11.92 10.05 8.22
CA ALA A 65 -12.88 9.59 7.23
C ALA A 65 -12.92 10.51 5.98
N ASP A 66 -12.96 11.83 6.19
CA ASP A 66 -12.90 12.80 5.07
C ASP A 66 -11.59 12.69 4.28
N TYR A 67 -10.45 12.59 4.97
CA TYR A 67 -9.14 12.42 4.33
C TYR A 67 -9.03 11.11 3.56
N SER A 68 -9.66 10.05 4.05
CA SER A 68 -9.67 8.73 3.43
C SER A 68 -10.58 8.65 2.21
N VAL A 69 -11.38 9.70 1.94
CA VAL A 69 -12.36 9.80 0.84
C VAL A 69 -13.27 8.57 0.74
N ASN A 70 -13.58 7.95 1.87
CA ASN A 70 -14.31 6.68 1.97
C ASN A 70 -13.72 5.52 1.13
N HIS A 71 -12.42 5.55 0.81
CA HIS A 71 -11.75 4.47 0.09
C HIS A 71 -11.19 3.39 1.02
N ILE A 72 -10.76 3.78 2.22
CA ILE A 72 -10.06 2.90 3.14
C ILE A 72 -10.58 3.05 4.56
N GLN A 73 -10.40 1.98 5.32
CA GLN A 73 -10.56 1.93 6.77
C GLN A 73 -9.22 1.52 7.37
N ILE A 74 -8.78 2.21 8.43
CA ILE A 74 -7.49 1.92 9.10
C ILE A 74 -7.71 1.14 10.40
N SER A 75 -8.79 1.42 11.13
CA SER A 75 -9.14 0.80 12.41
C SER A 75 -10.46 0.03 12.31
N PRO A 76 -10.61 -1.14 12.96
CA PRO A 76 -9.61 -1.85 13.77
C PRO A 76 -8.53 -2.56 12.95
N SER A 77 -8.70 -2.70 11.64
CA SER A 77 -7.68 -3.22 10.73
C SER A 77 -7.77 -2.53 9.37
N PHE A 78 -6.68 -2.58 8.60
CA PHE A 78 -6.65 -2.02 7.25
C PHE A 78 -7.59 -2.78 6.30
N ALA A 79 -8.48 -2.05 5.62
CA ALA A 79 -9.35 -2.58 4.58
C ALA A 79 -9.69 -1.49 3.55
N VAL A 80 -10.07 -1.94 2.34
CA VAL A 80 -10.72 -1.07 1.35
C VAL A 80 -12.23 -1.11 1.58
N ILE A 81 -12.86 0.06 1.55
CA ILE A 81 -14.31 0.16 1.72
C ILE A 81 -14.99 -0.26 0.42
N LYS A 82 -15.89 -1.23 0.51
CA LYS A 82 -16.72 -1.72 -0.58
C LYS A 82 -18.00 -0.86 -0.67
N PRO A 83 -18.22 -0.12 -1.78
CA PRO A 83 -19.47 0.62 -1.97
C PRO A 83 -20.67 -0.32 -1.94
N GLU A 84 -21.80 0.18 -1.46
CA GLU A 84 -23.05 -0.57 -1.36
C GLU A 84 -23.51 -1.06 -2.75
N GLY A 85 -24.07 -2.27 -2.80
CA GLY A 85 -24.60 -2.85 -4.04
C GLY A 85 -23.54 -3.25 -5.07
N THR A 86 -22.26 -3.31 -4.69
CA THR A 86 -21.17 -3.73 -5.58
C THR A 86 -20.69 -5.16 -5.36
N TYR A 87 -20.22 -5.77 -6.44
CA TYR A 87 -19.65 -7.12 -6.48
C TYR A 87 -18.16 -7.08 -6.83
N LEU A 88 -17.38 -7.92 -6.16
CA LEU A 88 -15.93 -8.03 -6.32
C LEU A 88 -15.56 -8.98 -7.46
N TYR A 89 -14.68 -8.53 -8.34
CA TYR A 89 -14.08 -9.34 -9.40
C TYR A 89 -12.56 -9.26 -9.31
N TYR A 90 -11.90 -10.42 -9.24
CA TYR A 90 -10.46 -10.51 -9.12
C TYR A 90 -9.82 -10.80 -10.47
N GLY A 91 -8.97 -9.88 -10.93
CA GLY A 91 -8.12 -10.04 -12.10
C GLY A 91 -6.73 -10.52 -11.69
N LYS A 92 -6.30 -11.65 -12.27
CA LYS A 92 -4.94 -12.15 -12.12
C LYS A 92 -4.01 -11.47 -13.14
N GLY A 93 -2.83 -11.07 -12.69
CA GLY A 93 -1.77 -10.56 -13.55
C GLY A 93 -0.91 -11.67 -14.16
N HIS A 94 0.15 -11.27 -14.86
CA HIS A 94 1.25 -12.17 -15.21
C HIS A 94 1.79 -12.77 -13.90
N HIS A 95 2.00 -14.09 -13.85
CA HIS A 95 2.37 -14.87 -12.65
C HIS A 95 1.23 -15.27 -11.68
N GLY A 96 -0.04 -15.04 -12.03
CA GLY A 96 -1.17 -15.60 -11.25
C GLY A 96 -1.49 -14.89 -9.93
N HIS A 97 -0.72 -13.84 -9.58
CA HIS A 97 -1.04 -12.95 -8.48
C HIS A 97 -2.21 -12.03 -8.82
N THR A 98 -2.97 -11.62 -7.81
CA THR A 98 -4.02 -10.60 -7.99
C THR A 98 -3.35 -9.27 -8.32
N SER A 99 -3.62 -8.72 -9.50
CA SER A 99 -3.09 -7.42 -9.94
C SER A 99 -4.19 -6.35 -10.02
N LEU A 100 -5.44 -6.79 -10.06
CA LEU A 100 -6.60 -5.94 -10.23
C LEU A 100 -7.77 -6.49 -9.42
N ILE A 101 -8.49 -5.62 -8.72
CA ILE A 101 -9.76 -5.92 -8.09
C ILE A 101 -10.76 -4.87 -8.59
N LYS A 102 -11.83 -5.32 -9.24
CA LYS A 102 -12.89 -4.45 -9.76
C LYS A 102 -14.14 -4.62 -8.90
N LEU A 103 -14.70 -3.52 -8.42
CA LEU A 103 -15.99 -3.49 -7.78
C LEU A 103 -16.98 -2.95 -8.81
N SER A 104 -17.95 -3.78 -9.21
CA SER A 104 -18.96 -3.38 -10.19
C SER A 104 -20.34 -3.29 -9.56
N ASP A 105 -21.12 -2.30 -9.96
CA ASP A 105 -22.54 -2.19 -9.61
C ASP A 105 -23.37 -3.30 -10.30
N GLY A 106 -24.65 -3.40 -9.92
CA GLY A 106 -25.60 -4.35 -10.51
C GLY A 106 -25.82 -4.19 -12.03
N ASN A 107 -25.40 -3.07 -12.62
CA ASN A 107 -25.45 -2.81 -14.07
C ASN A 107 -24.14 -3.20 -14.78
N GLY A 108 -23.15 -3.76 -14.06
CA GLY A 108 -21.84 -4.13 -14.57
C GLY A 108 -20.85 -2.97 -14.74
N GLY A 109 -21.28 -1.75 -14.41
CA GLY A 109 -20.43 -0.56 -14.37
C GLY A 109 -19.41 -0.68 -13.25
N ALA A 110 -18.14 -0.38 -13.52
CA ALA A 110 -17.18 -0.26 -12.42
C ALA A 110 -17.58 0.94 -11.55
N SER A 111 -17.65 0.76 -10.24
CA SER A 111 -17.75 1.86 -9.27
C SER A 111 -16.38 2.18 -8.67
N LEU A 112 -15.59 1.14 -8.42
CA LEU A 112 -14.26 1.25 -7.82
C LEU A 112 -13.31 0.24 -8.46
N ARG A 113 -12.03 0.61 -8.59
CA ARG A 113 -10.97 -0.27 -9.06
C ARG A 113 -9.77 -0.16 -8.14
N VAL A 114 -9.26 -1.30 -7.68
CA VAL A 114 -8.04 -1.41 -6.90
C VAL A 114 -6.97 -2.08 -7.74
N ARG A 115 -5.91 -1.36 -8.09
CA ARG A 115 -4.71 -1.93 -8.69
C ARG A 115 -3.76 -2.35 -7.58
N VAL A 116 -3.35 -3.61 -7.58
CA VAL A 116 -2.48 -4.21 -6.56
C VAL A 116 -1.06 -4.27 -7.09
N LEU A 117 -0.10 -3.79 -6.31
CA LEU A 117 1.32 -3.77 -6.64
C LEU A 117 2.05 -4.77 -5.74
N PRO A 118 2.21 -6.04 -6.17
CA PRO A 118 2.95 -7.03 -5.41
C PRO A 118 4.47 -6.82 -5.58
N ASP A 119 5.21 -7.05 -4.51
CA ASP A 119 6.67 -7.18 -4.52
C ASP A 119 7.02 -8.63 -4.84
N PRO A 120 7.71 -8.90 -5.96
CA PRO A 120 8.03 -10.25 -6.39
C PRO A 120 9.01 -10.97 -5.45
N ILE A 121 9.76 -10.24 -4.63
CA ILE A 121 10.77 -10.82 -3.72
C ILE A 121 10.12 -11.26 -2.42
N SER A 122 9.38 -10.37 -1.76
CA SER A 122 8.74 -10.67 -0.48
C SER A 122 7.37 -11.35 -0.62
N GLY A 123 6.74 -11.27 -1.79
CA GLY A 123 5.37 -11.70 -2.03
C GLY A 123 4.31 -10.79 -1.38
N LYS A 124 4.72 -9.72 -0.68
CA LYS A 124 3.82 -8.75 -0.05
C LYS A 124 3.38 -7.69 -1.05
N ILE A 125 2.29 -7.00 -0.74
CA ILE A 125 1.80 -5.86 -1.51
C ILE A 125 2.57 -4.61 -1.03
N TYR A 126 3.45 -4.07 -1.86
CA TYR A 126 4.18 -2.84 -1.55
C TYR A 126 3.38 -1.57 -1.89
N GLY A 127 2.25 -1.72 -2.60
CA GLY A 127 1.35 -0.61 -2.84
C GLY A 127 -0.01 -1.01 -3.42
N ALA A 128 -0.99 -0.12 -3.24
CA ALA A 128 -2.30 -0.24 -3.87
C ALA A 128 -2.78 1.13 -4.37
N GLU A 129 -3.47 1.13 -5.52
CA GLU A 129 -4.09 2.33 -6.10
C GLU A 129 -5.59 2.10 -6.21
N VAL A 130 -6.37 2.92 -5.51
CA VAL A 130 -7.84 2.90 -5.53
C VAL A 130 -8.34 4.06 -6.40
N THR A 131 -9.14 3.73 -7.41
CA THR A 131 -9.65 4.68 -8.40
C THR A 131 -11.17 4.55 -8.54
N ASP A 132 -11.86 5.68 -8.52
CA ASP A 132 -13.29 5.77 -8.76
C ASP A 132 -13.66 5.69 -10.24
N TYR A 133 -14.81 5.08 -10.49
CA TYR A 133 -15.43 5.00 -11.81
C TYR A 133 -16.90 5.41 -11.72
N SER A 134 -17.36 6.12 -12.75
CA SER A 134 -18.77 6.49 -12.93
C SER A 134 -19.15 6.20 -14.37
N GLN A 135 -20.26 5.47 -14.56
CA GLN A 135 -20.75 5.06 -15.89
C GLN A 135 -19.65 4.37 -16.73
N GLY A 136 -18.83 3.55 -16.09
CA GLY A 136 -17.72 2.82 -16.72
C GLY A 136 -16.51 3.67 -17.09
N LYS A 137 -16.54 4.98 -16.83
CA LYS A 137 -15.41 5.90 -17.06
C LYS A 137 -14.70 6.21 -15.75
N ARG A 138 -13.37 6.31 -15.81
CA ARG A 138 -12.56 6.76 -14.68
C ARG A 138 -12.98 8.18 -14.30
N VAL A 139 -13.28 8.42 -13.03
CA VAL A 139 -13.51 9.78 -12.52
C VAL A 139 -12.17 10.52 -12.53
N SER A 140 -12.16 11.74 -13.08
CA SER A 140 -10.95 12.56 -13.10
C SER A 140 -10.58 12.95 -11.67
N GLY A 141 -9.33 12.72 -11.27
CA GLY A 141 -8.86 13.02 -9.92
C GLY A 141 -7.56 12.32 -9.56
N ILE A 142 -7.08 12.61 -8.36
CA ILE A 142 -5.95 11.91 -7.75
C ILE A 142 -6.47 10.59 -7.17
N PRO A 143 -6.00 9.42 -7.63
CA PRO A 143 -6.40 8.16 -7.02
C PRO A 143 -5.84 8.05 -5.60
N THR A 144 -6.50 7.27 -4.75
CA THR A 144 -5.94 6.97 -3.42
C THR A 144 -4.79 6.00 -3.58
N LEU A 145 -3.57 6.42 -3.24
CA LEU A 145 -2.38 5.58 -3.19
C LEU A 145 -2.13 5.15 -1.76
N ILE A 146 -1.93 3.86 -1.54
CA ILE A 146 -1.54 3.27 -0.26
C ILE A 146 -0.14 2.69 -0.42
N GLU A 147 0.81 3.16 0.38
CA GLU A 147 2.22 2.76 0.39
C GLU A 147 2.59 2.23 1.78
N PRO A 148 2.43 0.92 2.05
CA PRO A 148 2.90 0.33 3.30
C PRO A 148 4.43 0.19 3.32
N PHE A 149 5.02 0.39 4.50
CA PHE A 149 6.43 0.18 4.74
C PHE A 149 6.65 -1.04 5.65
N TYR A 150 7.38 -2.01 5.13
CA TYR A 150 7.75 -3.23 5.84
C TYR A 150 9.22 -3.22 6.22
N VAL A 151 9.53 -3.66 7.44
CA VAL A 151 10.90 -3.96 7.87
C VAL A 151 11.11 -5.46 7.74
N PRO A 152 12.26 -5.96 7.22
CA PRO A 152 12.48 -7.39 6.98
C PRO A 152 12.29 -8.30 8.21
N SER A 153 12.55 -7.79 9.40
CA SER A 153 12.39 -8.53 10.66
C SER A 153 10.93 -8.62 11.15
N LYS A 154 9.98 -7.98 10.47
CA LYS A 154 8.57 -7.89 10.88
C LYS A 154 7.65 -8.46 9.82
N GLU A 155 6.65 -9.21 10.29
CA GLU A 155 5.62 -9.75 9.40
C GLU A 155 4.67 -8.67 8.90
N ASN A 156 4.32 -7.71 9.77
CA ASN A 156 3.34 -6.68 9.47
C ASN A 156 3.98 -5.35 9.03
N ALA A 157 3.20 -4.49 8.41
CA ALA A 157 3.60 -3.13 8.07
C ALA A 157 3.90 -2.33 9.34
N THR A 158 5.00 -1.57 9.31
CA THR A 158 5.40 -0.69 10.43
C THR A 158 4.87 0.71 10.29
N SER A 159 4.57 1.13 9.05
CA SER A 159 3.92 2.40 8.76
C SER A 159 3.17 2.35 7.44
N TYR A 160 2.26 3.31 7.26
CA TYR A 160 1.60 3.60 5.99
C TYR A 160 1.84 5.05 5.60
N LYS A 161 2.00 5.26 4.31
CA LYS A 161 1.76 6.56 3.68
C LYS A 161 0.59 6.40 2.71
N ILE A 162 -0.49 7.11 2.99
CA ILE A 162 -1.67 7.12 2.12
C ILE A 162 -1.81 8.52 1.54
N ARG A 163 -1.96 8.62 0.22
CA ARG A 163 -2.20 9.87 -0.48
C ARG A 163 -3.58 9.84 -1.13
N THR A 164 -4.39 10.86 -0.89
CA THR A 164 -5.72 11.01 -1.48
C THR A 164 -5.85 12.37 -2.16
N ALA A 165 -7.02 12.66 -2.73
CA ALA A 165 -7.33 13.98 -3.25
C ALA A 165 -7.41 15.07 -2.15
N LYS A 166 -7.57 14.69 -0.87
CA LYS A 166 -7.67 15.62 0.27
C LYS A 166 -6.32 15.90 0.95
N GLY A 167 -5.33 15.03 0.79
CA GLY A 167 -4.04 15.21 1.44
C GLY A 167 -3.26 13.90 1.62
N GLN A 168 -2.50 13.83 2.70
CA GLN A 168 -1.77 12.63 3.10
C GLN A 168 -2.15 12.19 4.51
N ILE A 169 -2.21 10.88 4.71
CA ILE A 169 -2.37 10.23 6.00
C ILE A 169 -1.08 9.44 6.24
N LEU A 170 -0.35 9.80 7.30
CA LEU A 170 0.81 9.06 7.75
C LEU A 170 0.40 8.25 8.97
N VAL A 171 0.65 6.95 8.96
CA VAL A 171 0.33 6.04 10.05
C VAL A 171 1.61 5.37 10.50
N ASN A 172 1.95 5.44 11.78
CA ASN A 172 3.07 4.71 12.36
C ASN A 172 2.57 3.80 13.47
N PHE A 173 2.96 2.53 13.45
CA PHE A 173 2.57 1.57 14.48
C PHE A 173 3.60 1.54 15.61
N ASP A 174 3.12 1.61 16.84
CA ASP A 174 3.93 1.49 18.04
C ASP A 174 3.71 0.12 18.69
N GLU A 175 4.77 -0.68 18.73
CA GLU A 175 4.76 -2.04 19.30
C GLU A 175 5.17 -2.07 20.78
N SER A 176 5.61 -0.94 21.35
CA SER A 176 6.23 -0.91 22.68
C SER A 176 5.29 -1.26 23.84
N SER A 177 3.97 -1.18 23.63
CA SER A 177 2.99 -1.18 24.71
C SER A 177 2.19 -2.47 24.89
N GLY A 178 2.47 -3.53 24.13
CA GLY A 178 1.68 -4.77 24.14
C GLY A 178 0.24 -4.63 23.63
N SER A 179 -0.20 -3.39 23.35
CA SER A 179 -1.42 -3.03 22.65
C SER A 179 -1.04 -2.42 21.31
N SER A 180 -1.67 -2.86 20.22
CA SER A 180 -1.42 -2.32 18.90
C SER A 180 -1.99 -0.90 18.80
N ARG A 181 -1.11 0.09 18.80
CA ARG A 181 -1.44 1.51 18.66
C ARG A 181 -0.96 2.02 17.32
N ALA A 182 -1.80 2.79 16.64
CA ALA A 182 -1.44 3.49 15.41
C ALA A 182 -1.44 5.01 15.66
N ASN A 183 -0.30 5.66 15.44
CA ASN A 183 -0.16 7.10 15.50
C ASN A 183 -0.41 7.67 14.11
N VAL A 184 -1.41 8.55 13.98
CA VAL A 184 -1.88 9.10 12.72
C VAL A 184 -1.53 10.58 12.64
N VAL A 185 -1.06 11.03 11.47
CA VAL A 185 -0.84 12.43 11.14
C VAL A 185 -1.53 12.76 9.81
N LEU A 186 -2.33 13.82 9.78
CA LEU A 186 -3.07 14.29 8.60
C LEU A 186 -2.44 15.56 8.03
N LEU A 187 -1.93 15.49 6.80
CA LEU A 187 -1.29 16.61 6.10
C LEU A 187 -2.16 17.15 4.96
N PRO A 188 -2.36 18.47 4.84
CA PRO A 188 -1.57 19.53 5.47
C PRO A 188 -2.12 20.04 6.81
N SER A 189 -3.24 19.53 7.33
CA SER A 189 -3.88 20.08 8.54
C SER A 189 -3.00 20.05 9.80
N GLY A 190 -1.99 19.17 9.85
CA GLY A 190 -1.13 18.97 11.01
C GLY A 190 -1.81 18.25 12.17
N ARG A 191 -3.07 17.78 12.01
CA ARG A 191 -3.77 17.01 13.05
C ARG A 191 -3.04 15.70 13.30
N SER A 192 -2.89 15.36 14.58
CA SER A 192 -2.20 14.15 15.03
C SER A 192 -2.92 13.52 16.20
N PHE A 193 -3.15 12.21 16.15
CA PHE A 193 -3.86 11.47 17.19
C PHE A 193 -3.45 9.99 17.16
N SER A 194 -3.84 9.24 18.19
CA SER A 194 -3.60 7.80 18.28
C SER A 194 -4.91 7.00 18.21
N LEU A 195 -4.90 5.96 17.38
CA LEU A 195 -5.91 4.93 17.32
C LEU A 195 -5.48 3.75 18.19
N ARG A 196 -6.41 3.19 18.95
CA ARG A 196 -6.20 2.02 19.81
C ARG A 196 -6.71 0.77 19.12
N ASN A 197 -6.14 -0.38 19.47
CA ASN A 197 -6.55 -1.69 18.96
C ASN A 197 -6.53 -1.75 17.41
N THR A 198 -5.54 -1.11 16.81
CA THR A 198 -5.40 -1.04 15.34
C THR A 198 -4.36 -2.04 14.89
N GLU A 199 -4.77 -3.08 14.18
CA GLU A 199 -3.88 -4.14 13.69
C GLU A 199 -3.18 -3.72 12.39
N PRO A 200 -1.83 -3.78 12.34
CA PRO A 200 -1.10 -3.53 11.11
C PRO A 200 -1.31 -4.66 10.10
N TRP A 201 -1.59 -4.29 8.86
CA TRP A 201 -1.68 -5.16 7.69
C TRP A 201 -0.42 -5.99 7.43
N ASP A 202 -0.60 -7.28 7.18
CA ASP A 202 0.44 -8.24 6.81
C ASP A 202 0.95 -8.11 5.36
N GLY A 203 0.21 -7.38 4.51
CA GLY A 203 0.54 -7.17 3.10
C GLY A 203 0.22 -8.35 2.18
N LYS A 204 -0.47 -9.40 2.64
CA LYS A 204 -0.71 -10.59 1.80
C LYS A 204 -1.94 -10.43 0.92
N GLU A 205 -3.00 -9.85 1.45
CA GLU A 205 -4.28 -9.66 0.75
C GLU A 205 -4.95 -8.34 1.12
N ILE A 206 -5.68 -7.74 0.17
CA ILE A 206 -6.52 -6.57 0.45
C ILE A 206 -7.87 -7.05 0.96
N LYS A 207 -8.17 -6.73 2.22
CA LYS A 207 -9.49 -6.98 2.83
C LYS A 207 -10.50 -5.93 2.39
N PHE A 208 -11.78 -6.32 2.35
CA PHE A 208 -12.89 -5.43 2.02
C PHE A 208 -13.92 -5.44 3.14
N VAL A 209 -14.41 -4.25 3.49
CA VAL A 209 -15.46 -4.03 4.50
C VAL A 209 -16.63 -3.28 3.88
N SER A 210 -17.85 -3.50 4.37
CA SER A 210 -19.03 -2.82 3.80
C SER A 210 -19.09 -1.36 4.30
N SER A 211 -19.55 -0.44 3.45
CA SER A 211 -19.71 0.97 3.85
C SER A 211 -20.60 1.18 5.08
N LEU A 212 -21.60 0.31 5.27
CA LEU A 212 -22.49 0.32 6.45
C LEU A 212 -21.77 -0.05 7.76
N GLU A 213 -20.71 -0.84 7.67
CA GLU A 213 -19.90 -1.25 8.83
C GLU A 213 -18.88 -0.15 9.17
N ALA A 214 -18.35 0.53 8.14
CA ALA A 214 -17.36 1.60 8.31
C ALA A 214 -17.90 2.85 9.02
N GLY A 215 -19.22 3.10 8.99
CA GLY A 215 -19.84 4.27 9.62
C GLY A 215 -20.12 4.15 11.12
N ASN A 216 -19.95 2.96 11.70
CA ASN A 216 -20.26 2.68 13.12
C ASN A 216 -19.02 2.51 14.00
N ALA A 217 -17.82 2.78 13.46
CA ALA A 217 -16.53 2.56 14.13
C ALA A 217 -15.88 3.84 14.66
#